data_AF-A0A7S2Q157-F1
#
_entry.id   AF-A0A7S2Q157-F1
#
_cell.length_a   1.000
_cell.length_b   1.000
_cell.length_c   1.000
_cell.angle_alpha   90.00
_cell.angle_beta   90.00
_cell.angle_gamma   90.00
#
_symmetry.space_group_name_H-M   'P 1'
#
loop_
_entity.id
_entity.type
_entity.pdbx_description
1 polymer ?
#
loop_
_entity_poly.entity_id
_entity_poly.type
_entity_poly.pdbx_seq_one_letter_code
_entity_poly.pdbx_strand_id
1 'polypeptide(L)'
;NDEWVCDDGWSGIVRLFCSDGDVCLPQPLLEGCIFSRVPCVEPYVPPEHSCSFDVSTCEGIAPGERCKIKCIWPYTGDPGFALCPFGNKDPGQPAVFEMDPPWGHCELLYSSCVDPLPIPAGYQKGTDGWSCAPGYAGDAGTFCGPWEDCEVKLQPVGCAEIAPSSSVSCALPAVAEADRCRFDFSGCAALTPGSSCEVRCQAPFVGQPTPAVCPPTGAAELLWSPPSCDLEDCPQPPAVPAGFARAPDGDAWLCADGYVGSPVVHCDLSQSCETKLVLAGCKAEADALADATPFVLDPGLPRCEAPGDDPACLADPPRIPPGYTKSEDEWACASGYMGEARTSCRLDRQCTAVPTLSGCRPLQTCANLEEESCQYDFSDCKDLGPNASCPIRCKPPFSGADGHASCPAGNTVNGAPLNVTLPSCELRNCPEQNPVPEGYVKSVGGWMCAEGFVGAALVECTLGR
;
A
#
# COMPACT_ATOMS: atom_id res chain seq x y z
N ASN A 1 20.93 30.87 49.77
CA ASN A 1 20.57 30.39 48.43
C ASN A 1 19.09 30.08 48.44
N ASP A 2 18.30 31.13 48.62
CA ASP A 2 16.85 31.01 48.75
C ASP A 2 16.27 31.42 47.39
N GLU A 3 16.18 30.44 46.50
CA GLU A 3 15.64 30.63 45.15
C GLU A 3 14.12 30.64 45.25
N TRP A 4 13.50 31.73 44.81
CA TRP A 4 12.04 31.86 44.80
C TRP A 4 11.47 30.96 43.72
N VAL A 5 10.64 30.00 44.11
CA VAL A 5 9.89 29.11 43.22
C VAL A 5 8.42 29.49 43.23
N CYS A 6 7.74 29.31 42.10
CA CYS A 6 6.29 29.47 42.02
C CYS A 6 5.59 28.44 42.91
N ASP A 7 4.50 28.85 43.55
CA ASP A 7 3.67 27.99 44.41
C ASP A 7 2.92 26.92 43.59
N ASP A 8 2.40 25.88 44.25
CA ASP A 8 1.69 24.78 43.57
C ASP A 8 0.51 25.32 42.72
N GLY A 9 0.52 24.99 41.42
CA GLY A 9 -0.46 25.49 40.44
C GLY A 9 0.00 26.68 39.60
N TRP A 10 1.17 27.24 39.90
CA TRP A 10 1.78 28.35 39.15
C TRP A 10 3.03 27.90 38.41
N SER A 11 3.30 28.45 37.22
CA SER A 11 4.52 28.13 36.46
C SER A 11 5.20 29.39 35.94
N GLY A 12 6.53 29.37 35.86
CA GLY A 12 7.35 30.44 35.29
C GLY A 12 8.63 30.67 36.08
N ILE A 13 9.36 31.73 35.71
CA ILE A 13 10.61 32.14 36.38
C ILE A 13 10.27 33.36 37.21
N VAL A 14 10.39 33.26 38.53
CA VAL A 14 10.19 34.40 39.43
C VAL A 14 11.26 35.45 39.13
N ARG A 15 10.84 36.62 38.68
CA ARG A 15 11.71 37.78 38.48
C ARG A 15 11.39 38.82 39.53
N LEU A 16 12.42 39.24 40.25
CA LEU A 16 12.35 40.28 41.27
C LEU A 16 12.64 41.63 40.59
N PHE A 17 11.67 42.54 40.60
CA PHE A 17 11.88 43.91 40.16
C PHE A 17 11.78 44.88 41.35
N CYS A 18 12.63 45.90 41.36
CA CYS A 18 12.46 47.06 42.21
C CYS A 18 11.81 48.15 41.35
N SER A 19 10.54 48.46 41.60
CA SER A 19 9.89 49.62 40.99
C SER A 19 10.02 50.83 41.92
N ASP A 20 10.38 51.99 41.36
CA ASP A 20 10.34 53.27 42.08
C ASP A 20 8.88 53.67 42.31
N GLY A 21 8.36 53.40 43.50
CA GLY A 21 7.12 54.02 43.97
C GLY A 21 7.39 55.45 44.44
N ASP A 22 6.35 56.29 44.48
CA ASP A 22 6.38 57.72 44.87
C ASP A 22 6.85 57.99 46.32
N VAL A 23 7.32 56.96 47.04
CA VAL A 23 8.06 57.08 48.28
C VAL A 23 9.24 56.11 48.18
N CYS A 24 10.48 56.63 48.17
CA CYS A 24 11.73 55.88 47.99
C CYS A 24 11.97 54.79 49.05
N LEU A 25 11.24 53.68 48.97
CA LEU A 25 11.52 52.42 49.64
C LEU A 25 11.32 51.31 48.60
N PRO A 26 12.36 50.52 48.27
CA PRO A 26 12.22 49.44 47.29
C PRO A 26 11.27 48.39 47.84
N GLN A 27 10.11 48.24 47.21
CA GLN A 27 9.22 47.11 47.46
C GLN A 27 9.51 46.02 46.42
N PRO A 28 9.75 44.77 46.86
CA PRO A 28 9.94 43.67 45.93
C PRO A 28 8.60 43.35 45.24
N LEU A 29 8.55 43.58 43.94
CA LEU A 29 7.45 43.11 43.10
C LEU A 29 7.88 41.77 42.48
N LEU A 30 7.17 40.70 42.83
CA LEU A 30 7.39 39.35 42.29
C LEU A 30 6.47 39.16 41.09
N GLU A 31 7.05 39.11 39.90
CA GLU A 31 6.34 38.81 38.64
C GLU A 31 6.92 37.54 38.01
N GLY A 32 6.14 36.91 37.12
CA GLY A 32 6.61 35.77 36.32
C GLY A 32 6.03 34.42 36.71
N CYS A 33 5.31 34.31 37.83
CA CYS A 33 4.41 33.17 38.05
C CYS A 33 3.07 33.47 37.39
N ILE A 34 2.71 32.70 36.37
CA ILE A 34 1.39 32.78 35.71
C ILE A 34 0.52 31.60 36.13
N PHE A 35 -0.70 31.90 36.58
CA PHE A 35 -1.76 30.91 36.79
C PHE A 35 -2.40 30.64 35.44
N SER A 36 -1.97 29.59 34.74
CA SER A 36 -2.60 29.25 33.47
C SER A 36 -2.52 27.74 33.21
N ARG A 37 -2.94 26.93 34.18
CA ARG A 37 -3.36 25.57 33.87
C ARG A 37 -4.82 25.65 33.45
N VAL A 38 -5.04 25.68 32.14
CA VAL A 38 -6.40 25.73 31.60
C VAL A 38 -6.88 24.29 31.41
N PRO A 39 -8.10 23.94 31.86
CA PRO A 39 -8.68 22.65 31.55
C PRO A 39 -8.70 22.39 30.05
N CYS A 40 -8.54 21.13 29.65
CA CYS A 40 -8.67 20.78 28.24
C CYS A 40 -10.14 20.84 27.80
N VAL A 41 -10.36 21.14 26.53
CA VAL A 41 -11.65 20.90 25.88
C VAL A 41 -11.77 19.42 25.50
N GLU A 42 -12.99 19.01 25.14
CA GLU A 42 -13.25 17.65 24.69
C GLU A 42 -12.28 17.22 23.57
N PRO A 43 -11.83 15.96 23.56
CA PRO A 43 -10.96 15.45 22.52
C PRO A 43 -11.66 15.51 21.15
N TYR A 44 -10.91 15.85 20.12
CA TYR A 44 -11.43 15.83 18.75
C TYR A 44 -11.71 14.39 18.30
N VAL A 45 -12.97 14.09 17.99
CA VAL A 45 -13.39 12.82 17.40
C VAL A 45 -13.64 13.05 15.90
N PRO A 46 -12.94 12.35 15.00
CA PRO A 46 -13.20 12.42 13.57
C PRO A 46 -14.66 12.09 13.25
N PRO A 47 -15.27 12.74 12.24
CA PRO A 47 -16.68 12.53 11.88
C PRO A 47 -17.07 11.05 11.72
N GLU A 48 -16.19 10.23 11.14
CA GLU A 48 -16.36 8.78 10.95
C GLU A 48 -16.49 7.98 12.25
N HIS A 49 -16.05 8.56 13.36
CA HIS A 49 -16.05 7.95 14.70
C HIS A 49 -16.99 8.67 15.69
N SER A 50 -17.65 9.74 15.26
CA SER A 50 -18.54 10.54 16.11
C SER A 50 -19.71 9.76 16.69
N CYS A 51 -20.15 8.70 15.99
CA CYS A 51 -21.24 7.83 16.44
C CYS A 51 -20.80 6.62 17.26
N SER A 52 -19.49 6.35 17.34
CA SER A 52 -18.97 5.18 18.08
C SER A 52 -18.50 5.53 19.48
N PHE A 53 -18.15 6.79 19.76
CA PHE A 53 -17.52 7.20 21.02
C PHE A 53 -18.27 8.32 21.74
N ASP A 54 -18.51 8.13 23.03
CA ASP A 54 -19.02 9.13 23.95
C ASP A 54 -17.84 9.75 24.72
N VAL A 55 -17.50 10.99 24.34
CA VAL A 55 -16.44 11.80 24.96
C VAL A 55 -16.97 12.83 25.95
N SER A 56 -18.27 12.84 26.25
CA SER A 56 -18.89 13.83 27.14
C SER A 56 -18.31 13.87 28.55
N THR A 57 -17.62 12.82 28.99
CA THR A 57 -16.93 12.79 30.29
C THR A 57 -15.56 13.48 30.28
N CYS A 58 -15.12 13.99 29.13
CA CYS A 58 -13.82 14.64 28.92
C CYS A 58 -13.90 16.17 28.88
N GLU A 59 -15.08 16.76 29.04
CA GLU A 59 -15.23 18.21 29.08
C GLU A 59 -14.61 18.79 30.37
N GLY A 60 -13.68 19.73 30.23
CA GLY A 60 -13.14 20.48 31.36
C GLY A 60 -12.21 19.68 32.29
N ILE A 61 -11.56 18.64 31.79
CA ILE A 61 -10.58 17.87 32.58
C ILE A 61 -9.35 18.72 32.92
N ALA A 62 -8.88 18.64 34.18
CA ALA A 62 -7.74 19.45 34.61
C ALA A 62 -6.41 18.95 34.01
N PRO A 63 -5.39 19.81 33.85
CA PRO A 63 -4.08 19.40 33.34
C PRO A 63 -3.44 18.26 34.16
N GLY A 64 -3.16 17.14 33.50
CA GLY A 64 -2.65 15.91 34.11
C GLY A 64 -3.72 14.88 34.47
N GLU A 65 -5.01 15.23 34.37
CA GLU A 65 -6.11 14.30 34.57
C GLU A 65 -6.45 13.53 33.30
N ARG A 66 -7.10 12.37 33.51
CA ARG A 66 -7.60 11.51 32.46
C ARG A 66 -9.12 11.34 32.54
N CYS A 67 -9.78 11.29 31.40
CA CYS A 67 -11.20 10.93 31.28
C CYS A 67 -11.36 9.55 30.61
N LYS A 68 -12.57 8.97 30.76
CA LYS A 68 -12.91 7.66 30.23
C LYS A 68 -13.86 7.80 29.04
N ILE A 69 -13.43 7.33 27.88
CA ILE A 69 -14.21 7.36 26.64
C ILE A 69 -15.02 6.07 26.56
N LYS A 70 -16.34 6.18 26.42
CA LYS A 70 -17.24 5.02 26.36
C LYS A 70 -17.69 4.76 24.94
N CYS A 71 -18.04 3.52 24.63
CA CYS A 71 -18.75 3.21 23.39
C CYS A 71 -20.20 3.69 23.49
N ILE A 72 -20.70 4.35 22.45
CA ILE A 72 -22.13 4.68 22.31
C ILE A 72 -22.86 3.39 21.92
N TRP A 73 -24.01 3.09 22.52
CA TRP A 73 -24.82 1.94 22.11
C TRP A 73 -25.27 2.13 20.65
N PRO A 74 -25.19 1.12 19.76
CA PRO A 74 -24.98 -0.30 20.02
C PRO A 74 -23.54 -0.80 19.89
N TYR A 75 -22.56 0.11 19.89
CA TYR A 75 -21.16 -0.29 19.96
C TYR A 75 -20.82 -0.84 21.33
N THR A 76 -20.06 -1.92 21.34
CA THR A 76 -19.56 -2.58 22.56
C THR A 76 -18.06 -2.71 22.47
N GLY A 77 -17.38 -2.58 23.61
CA GLY A 77 -15.94 -2.47 23.57
C GLY A 77 -15.30 -2.12 24.89
N ASP A 78 -13.98 -2.21 24.90
CA ASP A 78 -13.19 -1.69 26.00
C ASP A 78 -13.12 -0.16 25.92
N PRO A 79 -13.37 0.55 27.03
CA PRO A 79 -13.36 2.00 27.06
C PRO A 79 -11.93 2.54 26.85
N GLY A 80 -11.81 3.57 26.02
CA GLY A 80 -10.57 4.33 25.84
C GLY A 80 -10.33 5.37 26.94
N PHE A 81 -9.16 6.01 26.91
CA PHE A 81 -8.83 7.12 27.81
C PHE A 81 -8.24 8.29 27.03
N ALA A 82 -8.56 9.51 27.48
CA ALA A 82 -7.92 10.74 27.03
C ALA A 82 -7.27 11.46 28.21
N LEU A 83 -6.11 12.05 27.99
CA LEU A 83 -5.28 12.73 28.98
C LEU A 83 -5.15 14.21 28.63
N CYS A 84 -5.38 15.09 29.60
CA CYS A 84 -5.03 16.50 29.44
C CYS A 84 -3.54 16.70 29.73
N PRO A 85 -2.75 17.31 28.83
CA PRO A 85 -1.33 17.56 29.08
C PRO A 85 -1.10 18.37 30.36
N PHE A 86 -0.17 17.92 31.22
CA PHE A 86 0.09 18.53 32.54
C PHE A 86 0.44 20.03 32.50
N GLY A 87 0.98 20.50 31.36
CA GLY A 87 1.35 21.88 31.11
C GLY A 87 0.39 22.65 30.23
N ASN A 88 -0.87 22.23 30.09
CA ASN A 88 -1.81 22.90 29.18
C ASN A 88 -2.04 24.37 29.59
N LYS A 89 -1.72 25.29 28.67
CA LYS A 89 -1.94 26.75 28.80
C LYS A 89 -2.95 27.28 27.80
N ASP A 90 -3.41 26.45 26.87
CA ASP A 90 -4.30 26.83 25.79
C ASP A 90 -5.75 26.43 26.15
N PRO A 91 -6.69 27.39 26.26
CA PRO A 91 -8.09 27.11 26.49
C PRO A 91 -8.77 26.28 25.39
N GLY A 92 -8.19 26.21 24.19
CA GLY A 92 -8.68 25.40 23.08
C GLY A 92 -8.01 24.03 22.93
N GLN A 93 -7.06 23.68 23.80
CA GLN A 93 -6.32 22.43 23.67
C GLN A 93 -7.23 21.22 23.95
N PRO A 94 -7.43 20.32 22.97
CA PRO A 94 -8.17 19.08 23.21
C PRO A 94 -7.35 18.10 24.05
N ALA A 95 -8.05 17.28 24.83
CA ALA A 95 -7.44 16.12 25.48
C ALA A 95 -6.83 15.16 24.45
N VAL A 96 -5.70 14.54 24.78
CA VAL A 96 -4.96 13.63 23.89
C VAL A 96 -5.28 12.18 24.25
N PHE A 97 -5.64 11.37 23.26
CA PHE A 97 -5.91 9.95 23.46
C PHE A 97 -4.65 9.17 23.92
N GLU A 98 -4.81 8.27 24.90
CA GLU A 98 -3.69 7.56 25.55
C GLU A 98 -3.36 6.17 24.95
N MET A 99 -4.09 5.69 23.94
CA MET A 99 -3.98 4.31 23.44
C MET A 99 -3.43 4.17 22.01
N ASP A 100 -2.99 2.96 21.66
CA ASP A 100 -2.72 2.52 20.29
C ASP A 100 -3.48 1.19 20.05
N PRO A 101 -4.56 1.17 19.25
CA PRO A 101 -5.11 2.29 18.49
C PRO A 101 -5.74 3.37 19.38
N PRO A 102 -5.62 4.67 19.02
CA PRO A 102 -5.99 5.82 19.86
C PRO A 102 -7.46 5.89 20.30
N TRP A 103 -8.35 5.09 19.73
CA TRP A 103 -9.79 5.25 19.92
C TRP A 103 -10.39 4.26 20.93
N GLY A 104 -9.64 3.27 21.41
CA GLY A 104 -10.25 2.11 22.07
C GLY A 104 -11.00 1.22 21.06
N HIS A 105 -11.38 0.02 21.47
CA HIS A 105 -11.98 -0.97 20.57
C HIS A 105 -13.50 -0.97 20.71
N CYS A 106 -14.19 -0.01 20.08
CA CYS A 106 -15.65 -0.03 19.97
C CYS A 106 -16.09 -0.76 18.70
N GLU A 107 -16.59 -1.98 18.85
CA GLU A 107 -17.09 -2.80 17.77
C GLU A 107 -18.61 -2.73 17.70
N LEU A 108 -19.14 -2.67 16.48
CA LEU A 108 -20.58 -2.69 16.27
C LEU A 108 -21.14 -4.07 16.63
N LEU A 109 -22.11 -4.11 17.54
CA LEU A 109 -22.82 -5.35 17.81
C LEU A 109 -23.74 -5.68 16.64
N TYR A 110 -23.27 -6.48 15.67
CA TYR A 110 -24.01 -6.81 14.44
C TYR A 110 -25.43 -7.38 14.68
N SER A 111 -25.68 -7.97 15.84
CA SER A 111 -27.02 -8.46 16.23
C SER A 111 -28.05 -7.34 16.48
N SER A 112 -27.60 -6.09 16.62
CA SER A 112 -28.47 -4.91 16.75
C SER A 112 -28.99 -4.38 15.41
N CYS A 113 -28.43 -4.85 14.30
CA CYS A 113 -28.81 -4.45 12.95
C CYS A 113 -30.12 -5.12 12.56
N VAL A 114 -31.23 -4.41 12.73
CA VAL A 114 -32.55 -4.87 12.29
C VAL A 114 -32.67 -4.66 10.78
N ASP A 115 -33.29 -5.60 10.08
CA ASP A 115 -33.59 -5.44 8.66
C ASP A 115 -34.47 -4.21 8.41
N PRO A 116 -34.22 -3.45 7.33
CA PRO A 116 -35.04 -2.30 7.00
C PRO A 116 -36.47 -2.74 6.64
N LEU A 117 -37.44 -2.06 7.27
CA LEU A 117 -38.86 -2.21 6.99
C LEU A 117 -39.43 -0.82 6.65
N PRO A 118 -39.92 -0.58 5.41
CA PRO A 118 -40.01 -1.54 4.30
C PRO A 118 -38.65 -1.89 3.67
N ILE A 119 -38.58 -3.05 3.01
CA ILE A 119 -37.41 -3.46 2.22
C ILE A 119 -37.16 -2.40 1.13
N PRO A 120 -35.93 -1.85 1.01
CA PRO A 120 -35.60 -0.86 -0.01
C PRO A 120 -35.85 -1.35 -1.44
N ALA A 121 -36.25 -0.42 -2.31
CA ALA A 121 -36.43 -0.72 -3.73
C ALA A 121 -35.14 -1.28 -4.33
N GLY A 122 -35.27 -2.31 -5.16
CA GLY A 122 -34.14 -3.01 -5.77
C GLY A 122 -33.60 -4.20 -4.99
N TYR A 123 -34.15 -4.48 -3.82
CA TYR A 123 -33.73 -5.60 -2.98
C TYR A 123 -34.89 -6.50 -2.60
N GLN A 124 -34.57 -7.76 -2.35
CA GLN A 124 -35.46 -8.74 -1.75
C GLN A 124 -34.68 -9.60 -0.75
N LYS A 125 -35.30 -9.94 0.38
CA LYS A 125 -34.70 -10.80 1.40
C LYS A 125 -35.31 -12.20 1.34
N GLY A 126 -34.49 -13.18 0.97
CA GLY A 126 -34.83 -14.60 0.93
C GLY A 126 -34.37 -15.36 2.17
N THR A 127 -34.49 -16.69 2.15
CA THR A 127 -33.95 -17.58 3.19
C THR A 127 -32.42 -17.56 3.24
N ASP A 128 -31.79 -17.33 2.09
CA ASP A 128 -30.34 -17.43 1.91
C ASP A 128 -29.65 -16.05 2.02
N GLY A 129 -30.40 -15.00 2.38
CA GLY A 129 -29.88 -13.64 2.55
C GLY A 129 -30.53 -12.62 1.60
N TRP A 130 -29.79 -11.55 1.34
CA TRP A 130 -30.21 -10.45 0.47
C TRP A 130 -29.90 -10.77 -1.00
N SER A 131 -30.81 -10.40 -1.91
CA SER A 131 -30.62 -10.51 -3.36
C SER A 131 -31.25 -9.32 -4.07
N CYS A 132 -30.85 -9.06 -5.31
CA CYS A 132 -31.46 -7.99 -6.10
C CYS A 132 -32.90 -8.35 -6.49
N ALA A 133 -33.81 -7.39 -6.36
CA ALA A 133 -35.19 -7.54 -6.80
C ALA A 133 -35.28 -7.59 -8.33
N PRO A 134 -36.38 -8.12 -8.91
CA PRO A 134 -36.59 -8.10 -10.35
C PRO A 134 -36.46 -6.69 -10.94
N GLY A 135 -35.65 -6.55 -12.01
CA GLY A 135 -35.34 -5.25 -12.63
C GLY A 135 -34.07 -4.58 -12.11
N TYR A 136 -33.40 -5.19 -11.13
CA TYR A 136 -32.13 -4.73 -10.56
C TYR A 136 -31.09 -5.84 -10.69
N ALA A 137 -29.82 -5.47 -10.76
CA ALA A 137 -28.72 -6.43 -10.85
C ALA A 137 -27.46 -5.94 -10.11
N GLY A 138 -26.57 -6.89 -9.80
CA GLY A 138 -25.36 -6.69 -9.01
C GLY A 138 -25.25 -7.67 -7.83
N ASP A 139 -24.24 -7.49 -7.00
CA ASP A 139 -23.97 -8.34 -5.83
C ASP A 139 -24.62 -7.73 -4.58
N ALA A 140 -25.75 -8.31 -4.15
CA ALA A 140 -26.46 -7.84 -2.98
C ALA A 140 -25.64 -8.11 -1.71
N GLY A 141 -25.08 -7.05 -1.13
CA GLY A 141 -24.44 -7.05 0.17
C GLY A 141 -25.29 -6.36 1.23
N THR A 142 -24.86 -6.43 2.49
CA THR A 142 -25.40 -5.61 3.57
C THR A 142 -24.29 -4.84 4.23
N PHE A 143 -24.53 -3.56 4.44
CA PHE A 143 -23.69 -2.71 5.27
C PHE A 143 -24.47 -2.38 6.55
N CYS A 144 -23.86 -2.59 7.70
CA CYS A 144 -24.38 -2.10 8.97
C CYS A 144 -23.35 -1.19 9.62
N GLY A 145 -23.81 -0.03 10.05
CA GLY A 145 -22.97 1.08 10.49
C GLY A 145 -23.83 2.21 11.06
N PRO A 146 -23.25 3.37 11.36
CA PRO A 146 -23.97 4.55 11.78
C PRO A 146 -24.33 5.44 10.59
N TRP A 147 -25.52 6.06 10.61
CA TRP A 147 -25.97 7.03 9.62
C TRP A 147 -25.77 8.47 10.13
N GLU A 148 -26.20 9.49 9.38
CA GLU A 148 -26.08 10.91 9.75
C GLU A 148 -26.69 11.25 11.12
N ASP A 149 -27.61 10.43 11.60
CA ASP A 149 -28.31 10.53 12.89
C ASP A 149 -27.71 9.61 13.98
N CYS A 150 -26.59 8.95 13.72
CA CYS A 150 -26.01 7.88 14.54
C CYS A 150 -26.96 6.70 14.81
N GLU A 151 -28.07 6.58 14.09
CA GLU A 151 -28.90 5.38 14.15
C GLU A 151 -28.21 4.27 13.36
N VAL A 152 -28.05 3.12 14.00
CA VAL A 152 -27.49 1.95 13.35
C VAL A 152 -28.56 1.26 12.52
N LYS A 153 -28.37 1.25 11.20
CA LYS A 153 -29.31 0.69 10.24
C LYS A 153 -28.61 -0.34 9.36
N LEU A 154 -29.29 -1.43 9.05
CA LEU A 154 -28.85 -2.35 8.01
C LEU A 154 -29.29 -1.78 6.66
N GLN A 155 -28.33 -1.41 5.82
CA GLN A 155 -28.60 -0.96 4.46
C GLN A 155 -28.10 -2.03 3.47
N PRO A 156 -28.98 -2.61 2.65
CA PRO A 156 -28.53 -3.45 1.56
C PRO A 156 -27.84 -2.59 0.49
N VAL A 157 -26.74 -3.09 -0.06
CA VAL A 157 -25.88 -2.38 -1.04
C VAL A 157 -25.63 -3.28 -2.25
N GLY A 158 -25.23 -2.70 -3.37
CA GLY A 158 -24.75 -3.45 -4.54
C GLY A 158 -25.78 -3.84 -5.61
N CYS A 159 -27.06 -3.48 -5.47
CA CYS A 159 -28.06 -3.66 -6.54
C CYS A 159 -28.33 -2.33 -7.25
N ALA A 160 -28.26 -2.32 -8.57
CA ALA A 160 -28.54 -1.15 -9.41
C ALA A 160 -29.66 -1.46 -10.42
N GLU A 161 -30.44 -0.45 -10.82
CA GLU A 161 -31.47 -0.59 -11.84
C GLU A 161 -30.87 -1.03 -13.18
N ILE A 162 -31.45 -2.07 -13.78
CA ILE A 162 -31.09 -2.49 -15.13
C ILE A 162 -31.69 -1.46 -16.09
N ALA A 163 -30.84 -0.62 -16.70
CA ALA A 163 -31.30 0.38 -17.65
C ALA A 163 -32.09 -0.30 -18.81
N PRO A 164 -33.34 0.12 -19.10
CA PRO A 164 -34.23 -0.57 -20.04
C PRO A 164 -33.76 -0.58 -21.50
N SER A 165 -32.66 0.10 -21.84
CA SER A 165 -32.07 0.17 -23.17
C SER A 165 -30.81 -0.70 -23.36
N SER A 166 -30.35 -1.42 -22.34
CA SER A 166 -29.10 -2.19 -22.41
C SER A 166 -29.37 -3.67 -22.68
N SER A 167 -29.97 -3.98 -23.84
CA SER A 167 -30.03 -5.36 -24.37
C SER A 167 -28.69 -5.82 -24.97
N VAL A 168 -27.60 -5.12 -24.65
CA VAL A 168 -26.26 -5.45 -25.12
C VAL A 168 -25.69 -6.50 -24.17
N SER A 169 -25.70 -7.76 -24.61
CA SER A 169 -25.01 -8.84 -23.90
C SER A 169 -23.54 -8.50 -23.70
N CYS A 170 -22.97 -8.88 -22.56
CA CYS A 170 -21.54 -8.72 -22.35
C CYS A 170 -20.73 -9.51 -23.39
N ALA A 171 -19.61 -8.92 -23.81
CA ALA A 171 -18.65 -9.62 -24.64
C ALA A 171 -17.85 -10.61 -23.79
N LEU A 172 -17.60 -11.81 -24.34
CA LEU A 172 -16.65 -12.75 -23.75
C LEU A 172 -15.25 -12.13 -23.71
N PRO A 173 -14.45 -12.46 -22.68
CA PRO A 173 -13.13 -11.88 -22.54
C PRO A 173 -12.18 -12.36 -23.63
N ALA A 174 -11.26 -11.48 -24.05
CA ALA A 174 -10.25 -11.82 -25.04
C ALA A 174 -9.12 -12.63 -24.39
N VAL A 175 -9.26 -13.96 -24.38
CA VAL A 175 -8.19 -14.85 -23.90
C VAL A 175 -7.09 -15.04 -24.93
N ALA A 176 -5.84 -15.15 -24.45
CA ALA A 176 -4.69 -15.46 -25.30
C ALA A 176 -4.90 -16.82 -26.01
N GLU A 177 -4.32 -16.96 -27.21
CA GLU A 177 -4.52 -18.17 -28.03
C GLU A 177 -4.06 -19.46 -27.33
N ALA A 178 -3.01 -19.36 -26.50
CA ALA A 178 -2.53 -20.48 -25.66
C ALA A 178 -3.50 -20.90 -24.56
N ASP A 179 -4.35 -19.98 -24.07
CA ASP A 179 -5.30 -20.22 -22.97
C ASP A 179 -6.72 -20.56 -23.45
N ARG A 180 -6.97 -20.47 -24.76
CA ARG A 180 -8.28 -20.82 -25.36
C ARG A 180 -8.74 -22.24 -25.06
N CYS A 181 -7.79 -23.15 -24.84
CA CYS A 181 -8.05 -24.55 -24.52
C CYS A 181 -8.07 -24.82 -23.02
N ARG A 182 -7.79 -23.81 -22.19
CA ARG A 182 -7.68 -23.93 -20.74
C ARG A 182 -8.99 -23.58 -20.04
N PHE A 183 -9.75 -22.63 -20.59
CA PHE A 183 -10.94 -22.07 -19.96
C PHE A 183 -12.19 -22.26 -20.84
N ASP A 184 -13.25 -22.80 -20.24
CA ASP A 184 -14.56 -22.96 -20.86
C ASP A 184 -15.50 -21.83 -20.43
N PHE A 185 -15.86 -20.99 -21.40
CA PHE A 185 -16.81 -19.88 -21.26
C PHE A 185 -18.21 -20.21 -21.82
N SER A 186 -18.51 -21.47 -22.14
CA SER A 186 -19.79 -21.86 -22.75
C SER A 186 -21.01 -21.44 -21.90
N GLY A 187 -20.87 -21.41 -20.58
CA GLY A 187 -21.90 -20.91 -19.64
C GLY A 187 -22.05 -19.38 -19.57
N CYS A 188 -21.16 -18.63 -20.23
CA CYS A 188 -21.10 -17.17 -20.17
C CYS A 188 -21.57 -16.48 -21.46
N ALA A 189 -22.03 -17.25 -22.44
CA ALA A 189 -22.56 -16.70 -23.67
C ALA A 189 -23.89 -15.98 -23.41
N ALA A 190 -24.01 -14.74 -23.89
CA ALA A 190 -25.23 -13.92 -23.83
C ALA A 190 -25.68 -13.50 -22.42
N LEU A 191 -24.75 -13.29 -21.49
CA LEU A 191 -25.07 -12.71 -20.18
C LEU A 191 -25.68 -11.32 -20.31
N THR A 192 -26.77 -11.08 -19.59
CA THR A 192 -27.37 -9.76 -19.44
C THR A 192 -26.59 -8.94 -18.41
N PRO A 193 -26.59 -7.59 -18.52
CA PRO A 193 -25.96 -6.72 -17.52
C PRO A 193 -26.35 -7.11 -16.08
N GLY A 194 -25.32 -7.30 -15.24
CA GLY A 194 -25.41 -7.69 -13.84
C GLY A 194 -25.74 -9.16 -13.56
N SER A 195 -25.78 -10.03 -14.57
CA SER A 195 -25.80 -11.49 -14.37
C SER A 195 -24.38 -12.05 -14.24
N SER A 196 -24.28 -13.24 -13.65
CA SER A 196 -23.02 -13.97 -13.50
C SER A 196 -23.09 -15.37 -14.13
N CYS A 197 -21.93 -15.90 -14.50
CA CYS A 197 -21.71 -17.28 -14.93
C CYS A 197 -20.51 -17.88 -14.21
N GLU A 198 -20.31 -19.19 -14.36
CA GLU A 198 -19.09 -19.87 -13.94
C GLU A 198 -18.15 -20.07 -15.14
N VAL A 199 -16.90 -19.68 -14.99
CA VAL A 199 -15.81 -20.05 -15.90
C VAL A 199 -15.19 -21.35 -15.38
N ARG A 200 -15.20 -22.38 -16.21
CA ARG A 200 -14.74 -23.72 -15.85
C ARG A 200 -13.41 -24.04 -16.50
N CYS A 201 -12.67 -24.99 -15.94
CA CYS A 201 -11.55 -25.57 -16.66
C CYS A 201 -12.07 -26.40 -17.83
N GLN A 202 -11.53 -26.15 -19.02
CA GLN A 202 -11.86 -26.97 -20.18
C GLN A 202 -11.09 -28.29 -20.09
N ALA A 203 -11.77 -29.41 -20.33
CA ALA A 203 -11.10 -30.71 -20.36
C ALA A 203 -9.94 -30.69 -21.37
N PRO A 204 -8.76 -31.24 -21.03
CA PRO A 204 -8.49 -32.14 -19.89
C PRO A 204 -8.00 -31.44 -18.60
N PHE A 205 -8.02 -30.10 -18.54
CA PHE A 205 -7.65 -29.40 -17.31
C PHE A 205 -8.71 -29.57 -16.23
N VAL A 206 -8.26 -29.68 -14.98
CA VAL A 206 -9.10 -29.83 -13.80
C VAL A 206 -8.81 -28.68 -12.85
N GLY A 207 -9.85 -28.15 -12.21
CA GLY A 207 -9.74 -27.02 -11.30
C GLY A 207 -11.10 -26.57 -10.78
N GLN A 208 -11.08 -25.72 -9.76
CA GLN A 208 -12.31 -25.13 -9.21
C GLN A 208 -12.78 -23.99 -10.15
N PRO A 209 -14.07 -23.93 -10.49
CA PRO A 209 -14.61 -22.84 -11.30
C PRO A 209 -14.55 -21.51 -10.55
N THR A 210 -14.44 -20.42 -11.31
CA THR A 210 -14.50 -19.05 -10.77
C THR A 210 -15.70 -18.30 -11.36
N PRO A 211 -16.29 -17.36 -10.60
CA PRO A 211 -17.40 -16.56 -11.12
C PRO A 211 -16.88 -15.51 -12.11
N ALA A 212 -17.68 -15.25 -13.15
CA ALA A 212 -17.53 -14.11 -14.02
C ALA A 212 -18.84 -13.30 -14.02
N VAL A 213 -18.71 -11.98 -13.93
CA VAL A 213 -19.84 -11.05 -13.75
C VAL A 213 -19.89 -10.09 -14.94
N CYS A 214 -21.07 -9.94 -15.53
CA CYS A 214 -21.34 -8.93 -16.54
C CYS A 214 -21.64 -7.60 -15.85
N PRO A 215 -20.91 -6.49 -16.11
CA PRO A 215 -21.17 -5.22 -15.44
C PRO A 215 -22.59 -4.67 -15.72
N PRO A 216 -23.23 -4.00 -14.74
CA PRO A 216 -24.59 -3.47 -14.89
C PRO A 216 -24.70 -2.33 -15.92
N THR A 217 -23.59 -1.67 -16.28
CA THR A 217 -23.55 -0.58 -17.26
C THR A 217 -23.68 -1.05 -18.72
N GLY A 218 -23.56 -2.37 -18.98
CA GLY A 218 -23.66 -2.96 -20.32
C GLY A 218 -22.55 -2.53 -21.29
N ALA A 219 -22.33 -3.34 -22.32
CA ALA A 219 -21.26 -3.20 -23.32
C ALA A 219 -19.80 -3.35 -22.83
N ALA A 220 -19.58 -3.73 -21.57
CA ALA A 220 -18.26 -4.05 -21.04
C ALA A 220 -17.89 -5.54 -21.24
N GLU A 221 -16.58 -5.80 -21.25
CA GLU A 221 -16.02 -7.15 -21.15
C GLU A 221 -16.41 -7.77 -19.79
N LEU A 222 -16.62 -9.09 -19.76
CA LEU A 222 -16.86 -9.83 -18.52
C LEU A 222 -15.76 -9.57 -17.48
N LEU A 223 -16.15 -9.21 -16.25
CA LEU A 223 -15.24 -9.12 -15.12
C LEU A 223 -15.08 -10.52 -14.53
N TRP A 224 -13.86 -11.07 -14.56
CA TRP A 224 -13.60 -12.44 -14.11
C TRP A 224 -12.17 -12.58 -13.60
N SER A 225 -11.94 -13.63 -12.82
CA SER A 225 -10.61 -14.09 -12.43
C SER A 225 -10.38 -15.49 -12.99
N PRO A 226 -9.18 -15.80 -13.53
CA PRO A 226 -8.91 -17.11 -14.10
C PRO A 226 -8.90 -18.20 -13.03
N PRO A 227 -9.62 -19.32 -13.23
CA PRO A 227 -9.54 -20.47 -12.34
C PRO A 227 -8.15 -21.13 -12.43
N SER A 228 -7.70 -21.75 -11.35
CA SER A 228 -6.49 -22.58 -11.37
C SER A 228 -6.79 -23.88 -12.09
N CYS A 229 -6.46 -23.93 -13.38
CA CYS A 229 -6.67 -25.09 -14.22
C CYS A 229 -5.35 -25.82 -14.45
N ASP A 230 -5.21 -26.97 -13.80
CA ASP A 230 -4.02 -27.81 -13.84
C ASP A 230 -4.31 -29.08 -14.62
N LEU A 231 -3.29 -29.60 -15.31
CA LEU A 231 -3.42 -30.84 -16.05
C LEU A 231 -3.13 -32.00 -15.09
N GLU A 232 -4.18 -32.60 -14.50
CA GLU A 232 -4.01 -33.73 -13.57
C GLU A 232 -3.48 -34.98 -14.29
N ASP A 233 -4.03 -35.29 -15.46
CA ASP A 233 -3.66 -36.51 -16.18
C ASP A 233 -3.43 -36.26 -17.66
N CYS A 234 -2.26 -36.70 -18.10
CA CYS A 234 -1.90 -36.75 -19.51
C CYS A 234 -2.24 -38.13 -20.05
N PRO A 235 -3.08 -38.24 -21.08
CA PRO A 235 -3.44 -39.53 -21.65
C PRO A 235 -2.17 -40.27 -22.08
N GLN A 236 -2.00 -41.48 -21.55
CA GLN A 236 -0.87 -42.32 -21.89
C GLN A 236 -0.95 -42.71 -23.38
N PRO A 237 0.18 -42.70 -24.10
CA PRO A 237 0.16 -43.12 -25.50
C PRO A 237 -0.31 -44.58 -25.58
N PRO A 238 -1.15 -44.93 -26.56
CA PRO A 238 -1.75 -46.27 -26.67
C PRO A 238 -0.71 -47.37 -26.89
N ALA A 239 0.50 -47.00 -27.31
CA ALA A 239 1.67 -47.85 -27.32
C ALA A 239 2.86 -47.07 -26.76
N VAL A 240 3.71 -47.76 -26.02
CA VAL A 240 5.00 -47.21 -25.56
C VAL A 240 5.84 -46.83 -26.80
N PRO A 241 6.24 -45.56 -26.96
CA PRO A 241 7.06 -45.14 -28.08
C PRO A 241 8.42 -45.86 -28.10
N ALA A 242 8.95 -46.11 -29.29
CA ALA A 242 10.25 -46.73 -29.46
C ALA A 242 11.34 -45.96 -28.71
N GLY A 243 12.15 -46.67 -27.93
CA GLY A 243 13.23 -46.12 -27.12
C GLY A 243 12.88 -45.78 -25.68
N PHE A 244 11.62 -45.95 -25.30
CA PHE A 244 11.17 -45.79 -23.93
C PHE A 244 10.62 -47.12 -23.40
N ALA A 245 10.72 -47.31 -22.09
CA ALA A 245 10.16 -48.44 -21.36
C ALA A 245 9.48 -47.91 -20.10
N ARG A 246 8.56 -48.69 -19.54
CA ARG A 246 7.99 -48.40 -18.22
C ARG A 246 8.83 -49.03 -17.13
N ALA A 247 9.04 -48.30 -16.06
CA ALA A 247 9.63 -48.85 -14.85
C ALA A 247 8.74 -49.97 -14.27
N PRO A 248 9.30 -50.91 -13.51
CA PRO A 248 8.55 -52.05 -12.96
C PRO A 248 7.38 -51.67 -12.05
N ASP A 249 7.44 -50.48 -11.44
CA ASP A 249 6.40 -49.88 -10.61
C ASP A 249 5.30 -49.18 -11.42
N GLY A 250 5.50 -48.97 -12.74
CA GLY A 250 4.55 -48.40 -13.68
C GLY A 250 4.54 -46.87 -13.73
N ASP A 251 5.02 -46.19 -12.69
CA ASP A 251 4.87 -44.74 -12.53
C ASP A 251 5.95 -43.93 -13.25
N ALA A 252 7.13 -44.52 -13.49
CA ALA A 252 8.24 -43.86 -14.16
C ALA A 252 8.47 -44.35 -15.61
N TRP A 253 8.98 -43.45 -16.45
CA TRP A 253 9.53 -43.78 -17.76
C TRP A 253 11.04 -44.03 -17.65
N LEU A 254 11.53 -45.02 -18.38
CA LEU A 254 12.94 -45.39 -18.52
C LEU A 254 13.29 -45.40 -20.01
N CYS A 255 14.59 -45.35 -20.34
CA CYS A 255 15.01 -45.69 -21.69
C CYS A 255 14.92 -47.21 -21.88
N ALA A 256 14.45 -47.65 -23.05
CA ALA A 256 14.35 -49.07 -23.39
C ALA A 256 15.74 -49.71 -23.59
N ASP A 257 15.80 -51.04 -23.56
CA ASP A 257 17.04 -51.77 -23.88
C ASP A 257 17.58 -51.35 -25.27
N GLY A 258 18.87 -51.03 -25.34
CA GLY A 258 19.50 -50.49 -26.54
C GLY A 258 19.26 -49.00 -26.77
N TYR A 259 18.72 -48.27 -25.79
CA TYR A 259 18.58 -46.82 -25.79
C TYR A 259 19.19 -46.22 -24.52
N VAL A 260 19.81 -45.05 -24.64
CA VAL A 260 20.49 -44.34 -23.55
C VAL A 260 19.96 -42.92 -23.40
N GLY A 261 20.04 -42.38 -22.17
CA GLY A 261 19.68 -41.01 -21.83
C GLY A 261 18.87 -40.87 -20.55
N SER A 262 18.15 -39.76 -20.42
CA SER A 262 17.25 -39.49 -19.29
C SER A 262 15.88 -39.09 -19.84
N PRO A 263 14.84 -39.92 -19.66
CA PRO A 263 13.54 -39.63 -20.20
C PRO A 263 12.93 -38.40 -19.53
N VAL A 264 12.47 -37.46 -20.35
CA VAL A 264 11.71 -36.29 -19.94
C VAL A 264 10.30 -36.45 -20.46
N VAL A 265 9.34 -36.23 -19.57
CA VAL A 265 7.92 -36.36 -19.84
C VAL A 265 7.30 -34.98 -19.76
N HIS A 266 6.70 -34.53 -20.85
CA HIS A 266 5.96 -33.27 -20.91
C HIS A 266 4.65 -33.50 -21.65
N CYS A 267 3.60 -32.79 -21.24
CA CYS A 267 2.31 -32.81 -21.90
C CYS A 267 2.15 -31.57 -22.75
N ASP A 268 2.21 -31.79 -24.05
CA ASP A 268 2.05 -30.72 -25.03
C ASP A 268 0.57 -30.60 -25.39
N LEU A 269 0.12 -29.37 -25.60
CA LEU A 269 -1.26 -29.05 -25.93
C LEU A 269 -1.33 -28.64 -27.40
N SER A 270 -2.03 -29.44 -28.20
CA SER A 270 -2.24 -29.11 -29.61
C SER A 270 -3.20 -27.93 -29.81
N GLN A 271 -3.18 -27.32 -30.99
CA GLN A 271 -4.12 -26.25 -31.37
C GLN A 271 -5.60 -26.68 -31.34
N SER A 272 -5.88 -27.99 -31.34
CA SER A 272 -7.22 -28.56 -31.20
C SER A 272 -7.59 -28.92 -29.76
N CYS A 273 -6.83 -28.44 -28.77
CA CYS A 273 -7.02 -28.71 -27.34
C CYS A 273 -6.88 -30.19 -26.95
N GLU A 274 -6.24 -31.00 -27.80
CA GLU A 274 -5.88 -32.38 -27.46
C GLU A 274 -4.51 -32.37 -26.78
N THR A 275 -4.41 -33.01 -25.61
CA THR A 275 -3.14 -33.23 -24.93
C THR A 275 -2.42 -34.44 -25.49
N LYS A 276 -1.11 -34.32 -25.66
CA LYS A 276 -0.26 -35.41 -26.09
C LYS A 276 0.93 -35.53 -25.14
N LEU A 277 1.11 -36.72 -24.58
CA LEU A 277 2.33 -37.06 -23.86
C LEU A 277 3.50 -37.05 -24.84
N VAL A 278 4.43 -36.13 -24.64
CA VAL A 278 5.69 -36.05 -25.37
C VAL A 278 6.79 -36.61 -24.48
N LEU A 279 7.39 -37.70 -24.95
CA LEU A 279 8.56 -38.31 -24.35
C LEU A 279 9.80 -37.87 -25.12
N ALA A 280 10.79 -37.34 -24.41
CA ALA A 280 12.07 -36.93 -24.97
C ALA A 280 13.22 -37.50 -24.14
N GLY A 281 14.44 -37.43 -24.67
CA GLY A 281 15.66 -37.71 -23.90
C GLY A 281 16.21 -39.14 -23.96
N CYS A 282 15.53 -40.09 -24.60
CA CYS A 282 16.11 -41.40 -24.94
C CYS A 282 16.47 -41.48 -26.43
N LYS A 283 17.69 -41.94 -26.74
CA LYS A 283 18.19 -42.14 -28.11
C LYS A 283 18.74 -43.57 -28.27
N ALA A 284 18.60 -44.16 -29.45
CA ALA A 284 19.12 -45.51 -29.72
C ALA A 284 20.64 -45.52 -29.58
N GLU A 285 21.22 -46.57 -28.98
CA GLU A 285 22.67 -46.68 -28.78
C GLU A 285 23.45 -46.59 -30.10
N ALA A 286 22.90 -47.16 -31.19
CA ALA A 286 23.51 -47.09 -32.51
C ALA A 286 23.42 -45.69 -33.16
N ASP A 287 22.35 -44.95 -32.90
CA ASP A 287 22.19 -43.56 -33.38
C ASP A 287 22.97 -42.58 -32.51
N ALA A 288 23.10 -42.84 -31.21
CA ALA A 288 24.05 -42.17 -30.33
C ALA A 288 25.50 -42.38 -30.83
N LEU A 289 25.76 -43.48 -31.54
CA LEU A 289 27.05 -43.81 -32.18
C LEU A 289 27.20 -43.28 -33.62
N ALA A 290 26.13 -42.79 -34.26
CA ALA A 290 26.14 -42.28 -35.64
C ALA A 290 25.93 -40.75 -35.72
N ASP A 291 25.13 -40.18 -34.80
CA ASP A 291 25.13 -38.76 -34.45
C ASP A 291 26.44 -38.39 -33.72
N ALA A 292 27.18 -39.41 -33.28
CA ALA A 292 28.61 -39.35 -33.23
C ALA A 292 29.20 -39.25 -34.66
N THR A 293 29.17 -38.02 -35.19
CA THR A 293 30.45 -37.43 -35.66
C THR A 293 31.54 -37.80 -34.64
N PRO A 294 32.84 -37.82 -34.97
CA PRO A 294 33.85 -37.97 -33.93
C PRO A 294 33.89 -36.70 -33.05
N PHE A 295 32.81 -36.35 -32.35
CA PHE A 295 32.84 -36.42 -30.91
C PHE A 295 33.44 -37.77 -30.51
N VAL A 296 34.77 -37.77 -30.50
CA VAL A 296 35.48 -37.95 -29.23
C VAL A 296 34.44 -37.72 -28.13
N LEU A 297 34.00 -38.78 -27.43
CA LEU A 297 33.82 -38.61 -26.00
C LEU A 297 35.05 -37.82 -25.63
N ASP A 298 34.95 -36.54 -25.29
CA ASP A 298 35.90 -36.14 -24.29
C ASP A 298 35.43 -37.00 -23.11
N PRO A 299 36.21 -37.98 -22.62
CA PRO A 299 36.00 -38.57 -21.31
C PRO A 299 36.16 -37.51 -20.19
N GLY A 300 35.71 -36.27 -20.44
CA GLY A 300 36.24 -35.03 -19.93
C GLY A 300 35.25 -33.85 -20.00
N LEU A 301 33.96 -34.08 -20.25
CA LEU A 301 32.96 -33.28 -19.51
C LEU A 301 32.82 -34.00 -18.17
N PRO A 302 33.63 -33.62 -17.15
CA PRO A 302 33.49 -34.23 -15.84
C PRO A 302 32.03 -34.13 -15.43
N ARG A 303 31.55 -35.07 -14.62
CA ARG A 303 30.56 -34.68 -13.62
C ARG A 303 31.24 -33.55 -12.88
N CYS A 304 30.93 -32.30 -13.23
CA CYS A 304 31.63 -31.21 -12.60
C CYS A 304 31.14 -31.23 -11.15
N GLU A 305 31.94 -31.83 -10.27
CA GLU A 305 31.80 -31.68 -8.84
C GLU A 305 31.89 -30.18 -8.55
N ALA A 306 31.12 -29.69 -7.57
CA ALA A 306 31.16 -28.28 -7.20
C ALA A 306 32.64 -27.86 -7.09
N PRO A 307 33.06 -26.75 -7.73
CA PRO A 307 34.45 -26.35 -7.68
C PRO A 307 34.81 -26.21 -6.19
N GLY A 308 35.66 -27.10 -5.70
CA GLY A 308 36.41 -26.87 -4.47
C GLY A 308 37.41 -25.73 -4.73
N ASP A 309 38.55 -25.75 -4.05
CA ASP A 309 39.65 -24.78 -4.25
C ASP A 309 40.34 -24.90 -5.64
N ASP A 310 39.58 -24.93 -6.74
CA ASP A 310 40.09 -24.95 -8.11
C ASP A 310 40.83 -23.63 -8.38
N PRO A 311 42.13 -23.66 -8.73
CA PRO A 311 42.93 -22.46 -8.96
C PRO A 311 42.39 -21.58 -10.10
N ALA A 312 41.57 -22.11 -11.02
CA ALA A 312 40.89 -21.31 -12.03
C ALA A 312 39.83 -20.37 -11.42
N CYS A 313 39.24 -20.75 -10.27
CA CYS A 313 38.32 -19.89 -9.51
C CYS A 313 39.04 -18.77 -8.72
N LEU A 314 40.36 -18.88 -8.54
CA LEU A 314 41.20 -17.86 -7.90
C LEU A 314 41.72 -16.80 -8.89
N ALA A 315 41.55 -17.03 -10.18
CA ALA A 315 41.93 -16.09 -11.24
C ALA A 315 40.86 -15.00 -11.43
N ASP A 316 41.26 -13.90 -12.06
CA ASP A 316 40.32 -12.84 -12.46
C ASP A 316 39.44 -13.29 -13.64
N PRO A 317 38.15 -12.88 -13.69
CA PRO A 317 37.28 -13.18 -14.82
C PRO A 317 37.84 -12.60 -16.13
N PRO A 318 37.75 -13.35 -17.24
CA PRO A 318 38.32 -12.94 -18.53
C PRO A 318 37.63 -11.70 -19.11
N ARG A 319 36.43 -11.37 -18.64
CA ARG A 319 35.71 -10.13 -18.93
C ARG A 319 35.11 -9.60 -17.64
N ILE A 320 35.52 -8.38 -17.29
CA ILE A 320 34.99 -7.67 -16.12
C ILE A 320 33.62 -7.10 -16.52
N PRO A 321 32.51 -7.52 -15.87
CA PRO A 321 31.20 -6.94 -16.14
C PRO A 321 31.15 -5.44 -15.76
N PRO A 322 30.25 -4.65 -16.36
CA PRO A 322 29.99 -3.29 -15.89
C PRO A 322 29.64 -3.28 -14.40
N GLY A 323 30.16 -2.28 -13.68
CA GLY A 323 29.86 -2.11 -12.26
C GLY A 323 30.88 -2.72 -11.29
N TYR A 324 31.96 -3.31 -11.80
CA TYR A 324 33.04 -3.87 -10.98
C TYR A 324 34.37 -3.23 -11.32
N THR A 325 35.19 -3.01 -10.29
CA THR A 325 36.59 -2.58 -10.41
C THR A 325 37.43 -3.43 -9.46
N LYS A 326 38.71 -3.61 -9.75
CA LYS A 326 39.63 -4.37 -8.89
C LYS A 326 40.68 -3.42 -8.31
N SER A 327 40.91 -3.48 -7.00
CA SER A 327 41.94 -2.70 -6.31
C SER A 327 42.67 -3.62 -5.33
N GLU A 328 44.00 -3.66 -5.38
CA GLU A 328 44.85 -4.42 -4.44
C GLU A 328 44.38 -5.87 -4.18
N ASP A 329 44.01 -6.57 -5.27
CA ASP A 329 43.49 -7.95 -5.24
C ASP A 329 42.06 -8.16 -4.71
N GLU A 330 41.35 -7.10 -4.37
CA GLU A 330 39.95 -7.14 -3.96
C GLU A 330 39.02 -6.56 -5.04
N TRP A 331 37.88 -7.22 -5.25
CA TRP A 331 36.82 -6.71 -6.11
C TRP A 331 35.98 -5.69 -5.34
N ALA A 332 35.69 -4.57 -5.97
CA ALA A 332 34.81 -3.53 -5.43
C ALA A 332 33.81 -3.09 -6.50
N CYS A 333 32.72 -2.46 -6.06
CA CYS A 333 31.79 -1.86 -7.00
C CYS A 333 32.43 -0.63 -7.68
N ALA A 334 32.28 -0.54 -9.00
CA ALA A 334 32.74 0.59 -9.78
C ALA A 334 31.90 1.85 -9.48
N SER A 335 32.42 3.02 -9.86
CA SER A 335 31.69 4.28 -9.72
C SER A 335 30.31 4.21 -10.38
N GLY A 336 29.28 4.66 -9.67
CA GLY A 336 27.88 4.55 -10.10
C GLY A 336 27.19 3.23 -9.72
N TYR A 337 27.86 2.34 -8.97
CA TYR A 337 27.31 1.08 -8.48
C TYR A 337 27.52 0.97 -6.96
N MET A 338 26.64 0.28 -6.26
CA MET A 338 26.79 -0.05 -4.84
C MET A 338 26.42 -1.51 -4.57
N GLY A 339 27.01 -2.05 -3.51
CA GLY A 339 26.78 -3.39 -3.00
C GLY A 339 28.06 -3.96 -2.42
N GLU A 340 28.06 -5.25 -2.18
CA GLU A 340 29.25 -6.01 -1.81
C GLU A 340 29.65 -6.85 -3.03
N ALA A 341 30.80 -6.56 -3.62
CA ALA A 341 31.29 -7.33 -4.74
C ALA A 341 31.68 -8.74 -4.24
N ARG A 342 31.03 -9.75 -4.78
CA ARG A 342 31.27 -11.15 -4.43
C ARG A 342 31.77 -11.90 -5.64
N THR A 343 32.88 -12.60 -5.46
CA THR A 343 33.34 -13.62 -6.40
C THR A 343 32.63 -14.93 -6.10
N SER A 344 32.12 -15.58 -7.14
CA SER A 344 31.58 -16.93 -7.06
C SER A 344 32.04 -17.71 -8.27
N CYS A 345 32.22 -19.03 -8.12
CA CYS A 345 32.68 -19.87 -9.22
C CYS A 345 31.49 -20.60 -9.82
N ARG A 346 31.29 -20.47 -11.13
CA ARG A 346 30.31 -21.25 -11.88
C ARG A 346 31.03 -22.08 -12.91
N LEU A 347 30.44 -23.22 -13.23
CA LEU A 347 30.90 -24.04 -14.34
C LEU A 347 30.21 -23.55 -15.61
N ASP A 348 30.99 -23.36 -16.67
CA ASP A 348 30.42 -23.06 -17.98
C ASP A 348 29.91 -24.35 -18.68
N ARG A 349 29.46 -24.20 -19.94
CA ARG A 349 28.95 -25.33 -20.73
C ARG A 349 30.02 -26.39 -21.04
N GLN A 350 31.28 -26.11 -20.77
CA GLN A 350 32.42 -27.02 -20.96
C GLN A 350 32.98 -27.53 -19.62
N CYS A 351 32.24 -27.40 -18.51
CA CYS A 351 32.71 -27.69 -17.14
C CYS A 351 34.00 -26.95 -16.76
N THR A 352 34.34 -25.86 -17.44
CA THR A 352 35.46 -25.03 -17.01
C THR A 352 34.98 -24.16 -15.87
N ALA A 353 35.70 -24.20 -14.75
CA ALA A 353 35.48 -23.29 -13.64
C ALA A 353 35.74 -21.85 -14.10
N VAL A 354 34.68 -21.04 -14.15
CA VAL A 354 34.75 -19.63 -14.54
C VAL A 354 34.36 -18.76 -13.34
N PRO A 355 35.27 -17.90 -12.86
CA PRO A 355 34.94 -16.95 -11.82
C PRO A 355 33.91 -15.95 -12.33
N THR A 356 32.96 -15.60 -11.48
CA THR A 356 31.90 -14.63 -11.76
C THR A 356 31.76 -13.64 -10.64
N LEU A 357 31.44 -12.40 -11.02
CA LEU A 357 31.21 -11.30 -10.11
C LEU A 357 29.71 -11.07 -9.96
N SER A 358 29.30 -10.87 -8.71
CA SER A 358 27.92 -10.58 -8.33
C SER A 358 27.89 -9.56 -7.20
N GLY A 359 26.71 -9.02 -6.90
CA GLY A 359 26.48 -8.17 -5.73
C GLY A 359 26.56 -6.66 -5.97
N CYS A 360 27.21 -6.17 -7.02
CA CYS A 360 27.16 -4.75 -7.39
C CYS A 360 25.95 -4.45 -8.27
N ARG A 361 25.15 -3.45 -7.86
CA ARG A 361 23.95 -2.98 -8.58
C ARG A 361 24.11 -1.51 -8.97
N PRO A 362 23.60 -1.09 -10.13
CA PRO A 362 23.68 0.30 -10.56
C PRO A 362 22.89 1.17 -9.59
N LEU A 363 23.47 2.29 -9.19
CA LEU A 363 22.78 3.28 -8.40
C LEU A 363 21.61 3.88 -9.21
N GLN A 364 20.49 4.14 -8.55
CA GLN A 364 19.24 4.59 -9.15
C GLN A 364 18.77 5.92 -8.57
N THR A 365 17.98 6.67 -9.35
CA THR A 365 17.30 7.88 -8.90
C THR A 365 16.14 7.54 -7.95
N CYS A 366 15.86 8.45 -7.02
CA CYS A 366 14.71 8.34 -6.12
C CYS A 366 13.40 8.75 -6.82
N ALA A 367 12.26 8.42 -6.20
CA ALA A 367 10.95 8.86 -6.64
C ALA A 367 10.81 10.38 -6.56
N ASN A 368 10.03 10.94 -7.49
CA ASN A 368 9.64 12.34 -7.46
C ASN A 368 8.55 12.58 -6.41
N LEU A 369 8.62 13.71 -5.70
CA LEU A 369 7.55 14.12 -4.79
C LEU A 369 6.37 14.69 -5.60
N GLU A 370 5.15 14.35 -5.20
CA GLU A 370 3.94 14.84 -5.87
C GLU A 370 3.70 16.32 -5.55
N GLU A 371 3.39 17.12 -6.58
CA GLU A 371 3.21 18.58 -6.47
C GLU A 371 1.83 19.02 -5.92
N GLU A 372 0.97 18.06 -5.54
CA GLU A 372 -0.42 18.28 -5.10
C GLU A 372 -0.53 19.08 -3.78
N SER A 373 0.58 19.32 -3.06
CA SER A 373 0.56 20.16 -1.86
C SER A 373 0.40 21.65 -2.19
N CYS A 374 -0.61 22.28 -1.62
CA CYS A 374 -0.79 23.74 -1.68
C CYS A 374 0.20 24.51 -0.79
N GLN A 375 0.88 23.84 0.15
CA GLN A 375 1.75 24.47 1.14
C GLN A 375 3.24 24.41 0.76
N TYR A 376 3.65 23.35 0.06
CA TYR A 376 5.05 23.06 -0.22
C TYR A 376 5.38 23.10 -1.71
N ASP A 377 6.56 23.61 -2.03
CA ASP A 377 7.15 23.62 -3.35
C ASP A 377 8.26 22.57 -3.44
N PHE A 378 8.03 21.56 -4.27
CA PHE A 378 8.96 20.46 -4.54
C PHE A 378 9.62 20.58 -5.92
N SER A 379 9.52 21.72 -6.60
CA SER A 379 10.02 21.89 -7.98
C SER A 379 11.51 21.52 -8.14
N ASP A 380 12.30 21.78 -7.09
CA ASP A 380 13.74 21.53 -7.04
C ASP A 380 14.08 20.05 -6.75
N CYS A 381 13.08 19.20 -6.47
CA CYS A 381 13.22 17.82 -6.00
C CYS A 381 12.80 16.78 -7.05
N LYS A 382 13.24 16.97 -8.30
CA LYS A 382 12.97 16.05 -9.41
C LYS A 382 14.23 15.28 -9.82
N ASP A 383 14.04 13.99 -10.08
CA ASP A 383 15.04 13.03 -10.57
C ASP A 383 16.33 13.04 -9.74
N LEU A 384 16.18 13.13 -8.41
CA LEU A 384 17.32 13.18 -7.50
C LEU A 384 18.15 11.90 -7.60
N GLY A 385 19.39 12.09 -8.03
CA GLY A 385 20.40 11.04 -8.02
C GLY A 385 20.75 10.59 -6.60
N PRO A 386 21.42 9.44 -6.46
CA PRO A 386 21.91 8.95 -5.17
C PRO A 386 22.76 10.00 -4.47
N ASN A 387 22.54 10.18 -3.17
CA ASN A 387 23.21 11.19 -2.33
C ASN A 387 22.91 12.66 -2.70
N ALA A 388 22.04 12.92 -3.68
CA ALA A 388 21.60 14.27 -4.00
C ALA A 388 20.57 14.74 -2.97
N SER A 389 20.53 16.05 -2.75
CA SER A 389 19.52 16.71 -1.92
C SER A 389 19.00 17.97 -2.59
N CYS A 390 17.78 18.36 -2.24
CA CYS A 390 17.10 19.54 -2.73
C CYS A 390 16.41 20.26 -1.56
N PRO A 391 16.25 21.59 -1.63
CA PRO A 391 15.45 22.34 -0.69
C PRO A 391 13.96 22.14 -0.99
N ILE A 392 13.14 22.13 0.07
CA ILE A 392 11.68 22.18 -0.02
C ILE A 392 11.24 23.52 0.54
N ARG A 393 10.57 24.34 -0.28
CA ARG A 393 10.21 25.71 0.09
C ARG A 393 8.73 25.81 0.42
N CYS A 394 8.36 26.85 1.16
CA CYS A 394 6.96 27.20 1.33
C CYS A 394 6.42 27.86 0.06
N LYS A 395 5.29 27.39 -0.47
CA LYS A 395 4.56 28.10 -1.52
C LYS A 395 3.97 29.39 -0.94
N PRO A 396 3.97 30.52 -1.66
CA PRO A 396 3.19 31.69 -1.27
C PRO A 396 1.70 31.30 -1.11
N PRO A 397 0.98 31.84 -0.11
CA PRO A 397 1.35 32.90 0.84
C PRO A 397 2.10 32.43 2.10
N PHE A 398 2.44 31.15 2.20
CA PHE A 398 3.16 30.62 3.35
C PHE A 398 4.62 31.07 3.37
N SER A 399 5.17 31.22 4.57
CA SER A 399 6.56 31.59 4.80
C SER A 399 7.15 30.78 5.95
N GLY A 400 8.41 30.39 5.84
CA GLY A 400 9.06 29.52 6.80
C GLY A 400 10.53 29.30 6.44
N ALA A 401 11.24 28.56 7.29
CA ALA A 401 12.56 28.06 6.94
C ALA A 401 12.43 26.88 5.97
N ASP A 402 13.34 26.77 5.01
CA ASP A 402 13.34 25.70 4.02
C ASP A 402 13.53 24.32 4.68
N GLY A 403 12.80 23.34 4.19
CA GLY A 403 13.00 21.93 4.45
C GLY A 403 14.01 21.35 3.46
N HIS A 404 14.24 20.05 3.55
CA HIS A 404 15.12 19.36 2.60
C HIS A 404 14.63 17.95 2.32
N ALA A 405 14.82 17.49 1.08
CA ALA A 405 14.70 16.09 0.73
C ALA A 405 16.07 15.58 0.25
N SER A 406 16.38 14.32 0.57
CA SER A 406 17.63 13.68 0.18
C SER A 406 17.40 12.26 -0.30
N CYS A 407 18.09 11.87 -1.37
CA CYS A 407 18.09 10.50 -1.86
C CYS A 407 19.21 9.70 -1.16
N PRO A 408 18.93 8.50 -0.61
CA PRO A 408 19.96 7.69 0.03
C PRO A 408 21.18 7.46 -0.88
N ALA A 409 22.38 7.63 -0.33
CA ALA A 409 23.63 7.49 -1.09
C ALA A 409 23.81 6.12 -1.76
N GLY A 410 23.17 5.09 -1.18
CA GLY A 410 23.21 3.71 -1.65
C GLY A 410 21.99 3.24 -2.41
N ASN A 411 21.18 4.15 -2.94
CA ASN A 411 19.96 3.73 -3.59
C ASN A 411 20.26 2.92 -4.87
N THR A 412 19.86 1.65 -4.87
CA THR A 412 19.93 0.74 -6.03
C THR A 412 18.54 0.34 -6.52
N VAL A 413 17.48 0.93 -5.95
CA VAL A 413 16.08 0.68 -6.29
C VAL A 413 15.52 1.89 -7.02
N ASN A 414 15.04 1.67 -8.25
CA ASN A 414 14.42 2.74 -9.02
C ASN A 414 13.12 3.20 -8.35
N GLY A 415 12.98 4.51 -8.10
CA GLY A 415 11.81 5.07 -7.44
C GLY A 415 11.79 4.85 -5.92
N ALA A 416 12.95 4.65 -5.28
CA ALA A 416 13.01 4.61 -3.81
C ALA A 416 12.52 5.95 -3.20
N PRO A 417 11.84 5.91 -2.04
CA PRO A 417 11.36 7.14 -1.39
C PRO A 417 12.53 8.03 -0.93
N LEU A 418 12.28 9.33 -0.96
CA LEU A 418 13.21 10.34 -0.45
C LEU A 418 13.15 10.41 1.08
N ASN A 419 14.29 10.72 1.71
CA ASN A 419 14.33 11.14 3.12
C ASN A 419 13.95 12.62 3.18
N VAL A 420 12.72 12.90 3.64
CA VAL A 420 12.12 14.24 3.61
C VAL A 420 12.03 14.82 5.01
N THR A 421 12.51 16.06 5.16
CA THR A 421 12.25 16.93 6.31
C THR A 421 11.47 18.13 5.81
N LEU A 422 10.17 18.17 6.11
CA LEU A 422 9.29 19.24 5.63
C LEU A 422 9.59 20.58 6.35
N PRO A 423 9.45 21.73 5.66
CA PRO A 423 9.55 23.05 6.27
C PRO A 423 8.38 23.35 7.21
N SER A 424 8.64 24.13 8.26
CA SER A 424 7.59 24.76 9.07
C SER A 424 7.02 25.97 8.35
N CYS A 425 5.99 25.76 7.53
CA CYS A 425 5.36 26.81 6.73
C CYS A 425 4.17 27.44 7.46
N GLU A 426 4.33 28.70 7.86
CA GLU A 426 3.30 29.47 8.55
C GLU A 426 2.70 30.53 7.63
N LEU A 427 1.39 30.74 7.74
CA LEU A 427 0.68 31.80 7.05
C LEU A 427 0.85 33.12 7.81
N ARG A 428 1.94 33.85 7.53
CA ARG A 428 2.23 35.11 8.24
C ARG A 428 1.50 36.32 7.69
N ASN A 429 1.20 36.32 6.39
CA ASN A 429 0.57 37.44 5.70
C ASN A 429 -0.58 36.93 4.84
N CYS A 430 -1.81 37.26 5.22
CA CYS A 430 -2.93 37.11 4.31
C CYS A 430 -2.98 38.27 3.32
N PRO A 431 -3.17 38.00 2.03
CA PRO A 431 -3.52 39.06 1.09
C PRO A 431 -4.81 39.73 1.57
N GLU A 432 -4.83 41.05 1.56
CA GLU A 432 -6.03 41.81 1.89
C GLU A 432 -7.13 41.50 0.88
N GLN A 433 -8.33 41.19 1.38
CA GLN A 433 -9.48 40.98 0.51
C GLN A 433 -9.80 42.27 -0.25
N ASN A 434 -9.92 42.14 -1.58
CA ASN A 434 -10.32 43.22 -2.46
C ASN A 434 -11.45 42.72 -3.38
N PRO A 435 -12.68 43.24 -3.26
CA PRO A 435 -13.06 44.40 -2.44
C PRO A 435 -13.15 44.07 -0.94
N VAL A 436 -12.96 45.09 -0.11
CA VAL A 436 -13.19 45.02 1.33
C VAL A 436 -14.66 44.65 1.59
N PRO A 437 -14.95 43.66 2.45
CA PRO A 437 -16.33 43.30 2.80
C PRO A 437 -17.11 44.47 3.41
N GLU A 438 -18.40 44.55 3.10
CA GLU A 438 -19.30 45.55 3.68
C GLU A 438 -19.31 45.45 5.21
N GLY A 439 -19.31 46.61 5.89
CA GLY A 439 -19.25 46.67 7.35
C GLY A 439 -17.84 46.76 7.93
N TYR A 440 -16.79 46.74 7.10
CA TYR A 440 -15.40 46.88 7.54
C TYR A 440 -14.68 48.04 6.82
N VAL A 441 -13.76 48.69 7.54
CA VAL A 441 -12.84 49.69 6.99
C VAL A 441 -11.45 49.49 7.59
N LYS A 442 -10.40 49.65 6.76
CA LYS A 442 -9.02 49.55 7.21
C LYS A 442 -8.52 50.92 7.69
N SER A 443 -8.05 50.97 8.93
CA SER A 443 -7.44 52.15 9.55
C SER A 443 -5.93 51.92 9.76
N VAL A 444 -5.22 52.96 10.22
CA VAL A 444 -3.78 52.91 10.53
C VAL A 444 -3.47 51.87 11.62
N GLY A 445 -4.43 51.57 12.49
CA GLY A 445 -4.31 50.57 13.55
C GLY A 445 -4.83 49.17 13.23
N GLY A 446 -5.23 48.89 11.98
CA GLY A 446 -5.84 47.61 11.58
C GLY A 446 -7.29 47.75 11.11
N TRP A 447 -8.03 46.65 11.08
CA TRP A 447 -9.42 46.62 10.65
C TRP A 447 -10.36 47.13 11.75
N MET A 448 -11.40 47.86 11.36
CA MET A 448 -12.46 48.33 12.26
C MET A 448 -13.83 48.26 11.58
N CYS A 449 -14.90 48.32 12.37
CA CYS A 449 -16.26 48.38 11.83
C CYS A 449 -16.47 49.68 11.04
N ALA A 450 -17.11 49.59 9.87
CA ALA A 450 -17.51 50.73 9.06
C ALA A 450 -18.62 51.54 9.76
N GLU A 451 -18.88 52.77 9.28
CA GLU A 451 -19.94 53.62 9.83
C GLU A 451 -21.30 52.90 9.78
N GLY A 452 -21.99 52.84 10.92
CA GLY A 452 -23.26 52.13 11.07
C GLY A 452 -23.15 50.69 11.59
N PHE A 453 -21.93 50.16 11.77
CA PHE A 453 -21.68 48.82 12.31
C PHE A 453 -21.03 48.91 13.70
N VAL A 454 -21.33 47.96 14.60
CA VAL A 454 -20.81 47.92 15.99
C VAL A 454 -20.08 46.60 16.26
N GLY A 455 -18.95 46.65 16.97
CA GLY A 455 -18.16 45.47 17.34
C GLY A 455 -16.65 45.69 17.26
N ALA A 456 -15.88 44.63 17.50
CA ALA A 456 -14.45 44.56 17.23
C ALA A 456 -14.21 43.74 15.96
N ALA A 457 -13.40 44.26 15.03
CA ALA A 457 -13.05 43.50 13.84
C ALA A 457 -12.00 42.44 14.22
N LEU A 458 -12.34 41.17 14.02
CA LEU A 458 -11.41 40.05 14.11
C LEU A 458 -10.96 39.68 12.70
N VAL A 459 -9.66 39.52 12.51
CA VAL A 459 -9.08 39.06 11.25
C VAL A 459 -8.51 37.68 11.50
N GLU A 460 -9.12 36.69 10.86
CA GLU A 460 -8.62 35.33 10.88
C GLU A 460 -8.25 34.89 9.47
N CYS A 461 -7.16 34.15 9.40
CA CYS A 461 -6.57 33.67 8.17
C CYS A 461 -6.78 32.17 8.06
N THR A 462 -7.83 31.77 7.35
CA THR A 462 -8.14 30.36 7.11
C THR A 462 -7.88 29.99 5.66
N LEU A 463 -7.41 28.76 5.42
CA LEU A 463 -7.36 28.22 4.06
C LEU A 463 -8.79 28.00 3.56
N GLY A 464 -9.13 28.63 2.43
CA GLY A 464 -10.37 28.33 1.72
C GLY A 464 -10.34 26.88 1.25
N ARG A 465 -11.41 26.12 1.54
CA ARG A 465 -11.59 24.75 1.05
C ARG A 465 -11.72 24.70 -0.47
#